data_AF-A0AB73KYN9-F1
#
_entry.id   AF-A0AB73KYN9-F1
#
_cell.length_a   1.000
_cell.length_b   1.000
_cell.length_c   1.000
_cell.angle_alpha   90.00
_cell.angle_beta   90.00
_cell.angle_gamma   90.00
#
_symmetry.space_group_name_H-M   'P 1'
#
loop_
_entity.id
_entity.type
_entity.pdbx_description
1 polymer ?
#
loop_
_entity_poly.entity_id
_entity_poly.type
_entity_poly.pdbx_seq_one_letter_code
_entity_poly.pdbx_strand_id
1 'polypeptide(L)'
;MQRVADKLTAYAACYRRHVIDPATPGTWTARLTGEAGTVAYWQTLYPGTGLPGWPPLAFVFTGAGPQALANRMQTLADLTREHWAAQKYWFSEDDDGFLDFTGTVPLVLTTLERLQQHGLHGPSFRRVAQGRGEFEPLLQALTDTHTKAAYWQRERPRRAAAEARREAERAAQRVPLQQQQWDEDDQDDQDEQQEEVQCATPDCSIPVNEPADPYAEEIGVAVPPEDGVYCWSCRQNQAARNRGLRGARRGLRRQRVL
;
A
#
# COMPACT_ATOMS: atom_id res chain seq x y z
N MET A 1 47.13 19.14 -0.17
CA MET A 1 45.88 18.45 -0.56
C MET A 1 44.81 19.43 -1.05
N GLN A 2 44.68 20.63 -0.47
CA GLN A 2 43.67 21.63 -0.86
C GLN A 2 43.54 21.87 -2.39
N ARG A 3 44.64 22.19 -3.08
CA ARG A 3 44.63 22.40 -4.54
C ARG A 3 44.03 21.25 -5.34
N VAL A 4 44.15 20.01 -4.85
CA VAL A 4 43.57 18.83 -5.50
C VAL A 4 42.06 18.76 -5.24
N ALA A 5 41.63 19.10 -4.03
CA ALA A 5 40.21 19.22 -3.69
C ALA A 5 39.53 20.32 -4.52
N ASP A 6 40.16 21.49 -4.65
CA ASP A 6 39.62 22.61 -5.45
C ASP A 6 39.40 22.21 -6.93
N LYS A 7 40.26 21.34 -7.47
CA LYS A 7 40.06 20.78 -8.82
C LYS A 7 38.81 19.90 -8.89
N LEU A 8 38.56 19.08 -7.87
CA LEU A 8 37.35 18.26 -7.82
C LEU A 8 36.10 19.15 -7.79
N THR A 9 36.12 20.24 -7.00
CA THR A 9 35.06 21.25 -6.99
C THR A 9 34.83 21.85 -8.37
N ALA A 10 35.89 22.22 -9.08
CA ALA A 10 35.79 22.74 -10.44
C ALA A 10 35.19 21.70 -11.42
N TYR A 11 35.57 20.42 -11.32
CA TYR A 11 34.97 19.35 -12.13
C TYR A 11 33.48 19.15 -11.80
N ALA A 12 33.11 19.13 -10.53
CA ALA A 12 31.72 19.00 -10.12
C ALA A 12 30.87 20.19 -10.64
N ALA A 13 31.42 21.41 -10.62
CA ALA A 13 30.75 22.57 -11.20
C ALA A 13 30.59 22.45 -12.73
N CYS A 14 31.62 21.95 -13.41
CA CYS A 14 31.58 21.67 -14.85
C CYS A 14 30.50 20.62 -15.19
N TYR A 15 30.40 19.55 -14.40
CA TYR A 15 29.42 18.47 -14.63
C TYR A 15 27.97 18.89 -14.40
N ARG A 16 27.72 19.89 -13.54
CA ARG A 16 26.39 20.48 -13.33
C ARG A 16 25.95 21.41 -14.46
N ARG A 17 26.89 21.97 -15.22
CA ARG A 17 26.58 22.94 -16.26
C ARG A 17 25.76 22.27 -17.36
N HIS A 18 24.67 22.92 -17.76
CA HIS A 18 23.86 22.51 -18.91
C HIS A 18 24.12 23.44 -20.09
N VAL A 19 24.02 22.89 -21.30
CA VAL A 19 24.13 23.62 -22.57
C VAL A 19 23.00 23.21 -23.50
N ILE A 20 22.74 24.02 -24.51
CA ILE A 20 21.83 23.64 -25.60
C ILE A 20 22.41 22.42 -26.28
N ASP A 21 21.58 21.40 -26.49
CA ASP A 21 21.98 20.18 -27.19
C ASP A 21 22.53 20.50 -28.60
N PRO A 22 23.82 20.26 -28.88
CA PRO A 22 24.38 20.48 -30.20
C PRO A 22 23.85 19.47 -31.23
N ALA A 23 23.36 18.29 -30.80
CA ALA A 23 22.76 17.29 -31.69
C ALA A 23 21.34 17.68 -32.11
N THR A 24 20.65 18.46 -31.27
CA THR A 24 19.32 18.99 -31.55
C THR A 24 19.36 20.52 -31.43
N PRO A 25 20.00 21.24 -32.37
CA PRO A 25 20.05 22.68 -32.31
C PRO A 25 18.63 23.22 -32.42
N GLY A 26 18.06 23.60 -31.28
CA GLY A 26 16.69 24.11 -31.22
C GLY A 26 16.53 25.24 -32.23
N THR A 27 15.37 25.26 -32.91
CA THR A 27 14.97 26.41 -33.73
C THR A 27 15.03 27.69 -32.90
N TRP A 28 15.18 28.84 -33.56
CA TRP A 28 15.19 30.13 -32.85
C TRP A 28 13.95 30.30 -31.94
N THR A 29 12.79 29.80 -32.38
CA THR A 29 11.57 29.73 -31.57
C THR A 29 11.71 28.85 -30.33
N ALA A 30 12.23 27.63 -30.45
CA ALA A 30 12.46 26.73 -29.31
C ALA A 30 13.43 27.32 -28.26
N ARG A 31 14.40 28.15 -28.69
CA ARG A 31 15.31 28.87 -27.78
C ARG A 31 14.63 30.01 -27.03
N LEU A 32 13.63 30.64 -27.63
CA LEU A 32 12.82 31.71 -27.02
C LEU A 32 11.73 31.18 -26.10
N THR A 33 11.13 30.03 -26.43
CA THR A 33 10.09 29.37 -25.62
C THR A 33 10.65 28.51 -24.49
N GLY A 34 11.96 28.26 -24.47
CA GLY A 34 12.61 27.38 -23.49
C GLY A 34 12.42 25.88 -23.77
N GLU A 35 11.90 25.53 -24.95
CA GLU A 35 11.68 24.16 -25.40
C GLU A 35 12.94 23.50 -26.00
N ALA A 36 14.02 24.27 -26.19
CA ALA A 36 15.30 23.72 -26.60
C ALA A 36 15.84 22.78 -25.51
N GLY A 37 15.86 21.48 -25.82
CA GLY A 37 16.42 20.45 -24.94
C GLY A 37 17.83 20.85 -24.50
N THR A 38 18.04 20.95 -23.19
CA THR A 38 19.37 21.15 -22.63
C THR A 38 19.95 19.81 -22.22
N VAL A 39 21.25 19.65 -22.43
CA VAL A 39 22.01 18.47 -22.03
C VAL A 39 23.13 18.90 -21.08
N ALA A 40 23.60 17.99 -20.24
CA ALA A 40 24.73 18.29 -19.38
C ALA A 40 25.99 18.49 -20.27
N TYR A 41 26.76 19.55 -20.01
CA TYR A 41 27.90 19.94 -20.85
C TYR A 41 28.91 18.81 -21.05
N TRP A 42 29.15 17.99 -20.03
CA TRP A 42 30.08 16.87 -20.14
C TRP A 42 29.60 15.79 -21.13
N GLN A 43 28.28 15.64 -21.34
CA GLN A 43 27.72 14.68 -22.30
C GLN A 43 28.00 15.08 -23.75
N THR A 44 28.29 16.36 -24.00
CA THR A 44 28.72 16.82 -25.34
C THR A 44 30.20 16.53 -25.60
N LEU A 45 30.98 16.20 -24.56
CA LEU A 45 32.42 15.95 -24.65
C LEU A 45 32.76 14.46 -24.62
N TYR A 46 31.94 13.66 -23.94
CA TYR A 46 32.20 12.24 -23.72
C TYR A 46 31.01 11.40 -24.18
N PRO A 47 31.25 10.28 -24.89
CA PRO A 47 30.19 9.35 -25.26
C PRO A 47 29.57 8.72 -24.01
N GLY A 48 28.29 8.35 -24.10
CA GLY A 48 27.61 7.63 -23.03
C GLY A 48 28.29 6.29 -22.76
N THR A 49 28.70 6.06 -21.51
CA THR A 49 29.39 4.83 -21.07
C THR A 49 28.42 3.74 -20.61
N GLY A 50 27.11 4.03 -20.56
CA GLY A 50 26.09 3.15 -19.97
C GLY A 50 26.12 3.11 -18.43
N LEU A 51 27.10 3.75 -17.79
CA LEU A 51 27.13 3.92 -16.34
C LEU A 51 26.27 5.12 -15.94
N PRO A 52 25.47 5.01 -14.86
CA PRO A 52 24.68 6.12 -14.37
C PRO A 52 25.57 7.21 -13.75
N GLY A 53 25.09 8.46 -13.79
CA GLY A 53 25.68 9.58 -13.05
C GLY A 53 26.72 10.38 -13.83
N TRP A 54 27.53 11.15 -13.08
CA TRP A 54 28.59 11.98 -13.64
C TRP A 54 29.84 11.17 -13.98
N PRO A 55 30.73 11.69 -14.86
CA PRO A 55 31.97 11.02 -15.18
C PRO A 55 32.82 10.73 -13.92
N PRO A 56 33.38 9.51 -13.79
CA PRO A 56 34.18 9.14 -12.63
C PRO A 56 35.53 9.85 -12.62
N LEU A 57 36.06 10.12 -11.41
CA LEU A 57 37.41 10.65 -11.21
C LEU A 57 38.27 9.64 -10.44
N ALA A 58 39.46 9.37 -10.97
CA ALA A 58 40.46 8.54 -10.34
C ALA A 58 41.65 9.37 -9.85
N PHE A 59 42.02 9.21 -8.58
CA PHE A 59 43.25 9.79 -8.02
C PHE A 59 44.25 8.69 -7.69
N VAL A 60 45.43 8.78 -8.33
CA VAL A 60 46.55 7.86 -8.13
C VAL A 60 47.60 8.53 -7.26
N PHE A 61 47.82 8.00 -6.07
CA PHE A 61 48.80 8.51 -5.11
C PHE A 61 50.13 7.77 -5.26
N THR A 62 51.26 8.47 -5.10
CA THR A 62 52.61 7.89 -5.23
C THR A 62 53.63 8.70 -4.42
N GLY A 63 54.86 8.18 -4.34
CA GLY A 63 56.03 8.91 -3.83
C GLY A 63 56.05 9.13 -2.32
N ALA A 64 55.38 8.27 -1.53
CA ALA A 64 55.44 8.28 -0.08
C ALA A 64 55.18 6.88 0.50
N GLY A 65 55.53 6.66 1.77
CA GLY A 65 55.27 5.40 2.46
C GLY A 65 53.77 5.11 2.63
N PRO A 66 53.37 3.84 2.86
CA PRO A 66 51.97 3.41 2.84
C PRO A 66 51.05 4.23 3.76
N GLN A 67 51.50 4.52 4.99
CA GLN A 67 50.72 5.31 5.97
C GLN A 67 50.52 6.76 5.49
N ALA A 68 51.54 7.38 4.90
CA ALA A 68 51.42 8.74 4.37
C ALA A 68 50.47 8.80 3.17
N LEU A 69 50.47 7.78 2.30
CA LEU A 69 49.51 7.67 1.20
C LEU A 69 48.09 7.47 1.71
N ALA A 70 47.90 6.59 2.71
CA ALA A 70 46.60 6.38 3.35
C ALA A 70 46.04 7.68 3.95
N ASN A 71 46.86 8.42 4.69
CA ASN A 71 46.47 9.71 5.26
C ASN A 71 46.10 10.72 4.17
N ARG A 72 46.87 10.81 3.07
CA ARG A 72 46.55 11.72 1.96
C ARG A 72 45.25 11.35 1.25
N MET A 73 45.02 10.05 1.03
CA MET A 73 43.75 9.55 0.48
C MET A 73 42.57 9.94 1.36
N GLN A 74 42.70 9.76 2.68
CA GLN A 74 41.68 10.14 3.65
C GLN A 74 41.44 11.65 3.67
N THR A 75 42.50 12.46 3.72
CA THR A 75 42.38 13.92 3.67
C THR A 75 41.68 14.40 2.39
N LEU A 76 41.99 13.81 1.23
CA LEU A 76 41.30 14.17 -0.01
C LEU A 76 39.81 13.80 0.07
N ALA A 77 39.49 12.60 0.55
CA ALA A 77 38.11 12.16 0.75
C ALA A 77 37.34 13.17 1.63
N ASP A 78 37.89 13.54 2.77
CA ASP A 78 37.26 14.45 3.73
C ASP A 78 37.05 15.85 3.12
N LEU A 79 38.08 16.42 2.49
CA LEU A 79 38.00 17.75 1.85
C LEU A 79 37.01 17.83 0.69
N THR A 80 36.68 16.69 0.06
CA THR A 80 35.82 16.66 -1.14
C THR A 80 34.46 16.03 -0.88
N ARG A 81 34.12 15.80 0.40
CA ARG A 81 32.93 15.04 0.82
C ARG A 81 31.65 15.51 0.17
N GLU A 82 31.46 16.83 0.06
CA GLU A 82 30.26 17.44 -0.52
C GLU A 82 30.03 17.11 -2.01
N HIS A 83 31.02 16.57 -2.71
CA HIS A 83 30.93 16.30 -4.15
C HIS A 83 30.74 14.81 -4.49
N TRP A 84 31.10 13.90 -3.60
CA TRP A 84 31.00 12.45 -3.83
C TRP A 84 30.06 11.73 -2.87
N ALA A 85 29.73 12.33 -1.73
CA ALA A 85 28.89 11.66 -0.74
C ALA A 85 27.46 11.51 -1.25
N ALA A 86 26.95 10.28 -1.21
CA ALA A 86 25.55 10.02 -1.50
C ALA A 86 24.63 10.68 -0.48
N GLN A 87 23.44 11.08 -0.93
CA GLN A 87 22.34 11.34 -0.02
C GLN A 87 21.84 10.01 0.53
N LYS A 88 21.63 9.97 1.85
CA LYS A 88 21.18 8.77 2.55
C LYS A 88 19.69 8.87 2.85
N TYR A 89 18.93 7.89 2.40
CA TYR A 89 17.50 7.76 2.71
C TYR A 89 17.30 6.52 3.56
N TRP A 90 17.00 6.72 4.85
CA TRP A 90 16.73 5.65 5.81
C TRP A 90 15.27 5.72 6.25
N PHE A 91 14.61 4.56 6.32
CA PHE A 91 13.23 4.45 6.75
C PHE A 91 13.20 3.79 8.12
N SER A 92 12.69 4.51 9.12
CA SER A 92 12.83 4.20 10.55
C SER A 92 12.18 2.88 10.99
N GLU A 93 11.27 2.32 10.20
CA GLU A 93 10.57 1.08 10.56
C GLU A 93 11.46 -0.17 10.37
N ASP A 94 12.46 -0.12 9.48
CA ASP A 94 13.22 -1.31 9.05
C ASP A 94 14.75 -1.21 9.23
N ASP A 95 15.28 -0.07 9.71
CA ASP A 95 16.73 0.25 9.66
C ASP A 95 17.34 -0.01 8.25
N ASP A 96 16.51 0.11 7.22
CA ASP A 96 16.84 -0.16 5.82
C ASP A 96 16.63 1.11 5.00
N GLY A 97 17.34 1.20 3.89
CA GLY A 97 17.41 2.41 3.09
C GLY A 97 18.18 2.25 1.80
N PHE A 98 18.40 3.39 1.17
CA PHE A 98 19.20 3.48 -0.06
C PHE A 98 20.09 4.72 -0.09
N LEU A 99 21.11 4.63 -0.93
CA LEU A 99 22.01 5.70 -1.28
C LEU A 99 21.59 6.28 -2.63
N ASP A 100 21.48 7.60 -2.69
CA ASP A 100 21.27 8.34 -3.93
C ASP A 100 22.56 9.06 -4.33
N PHE A 101 23.13 8.64 -5.46
CA PHE A 101 24.34 9.20 -6.06
C PHE A 101 24.03 10.26 -7.13
N THR A 102 22.75 10.65 -7.30
CA THR A 102 22.35 11.67 -8.27
C THR A 102 23.08 12.99 -7.99
N GLY A 103 23.75 13.52 -9.01
CA GLY A 103 24.50 14.76 -8.90
C GLY A 103 25.77 14.65 -8.03
N THR A 104 26.35 13.46 -7.93
CA THR A 104 27.62 13.22 -7.23
C THR A 104 28.69 12.70 -8.20
N VAL A 105 29.95 13.02 -7.92
CA VAL A 105 31.11 12.53 -8.68
C VAL A 105 31.52 11.15 -8.14
N PRO A 106 31.52 10.08 -8.96
CA PRO A 106 32.08 8.80 -8.55
C PRO A 106 33.60 8.94 -8.37
N LEU A 107 34.05 8.95 -7.10
CA LEU A 107 35.44 9.16 -6.73
C LEU A 107 36.10 7.83 -6.34
N VAL A 108 37.14 7.43 -7.09
CA VAL A 108 37.98 6.27 -6.78
C VAL A 108 39.41 6.68 -6.47
N LEU A 109 39.99 6.06 -5.44
CA LEU A 109 41.35 6.33 -4.98
C LEU A 109 42.19 5.06 -5.13
N THR A 110 43.46 5.23 -5.47
CA THR A 110 44.43 4.13 -5.59
C THR A 110 45.85 4.63 -5.37
N THR A 111 46.82 3.71 -5.31
CA THR A 111 48.26 4.03 -5.32
C THR A 111 48.91 3.48 -6.59
N LEU A 112 49.98 4.13 -7.03
CA LEU A 112 50.72 3.67 -8.22
C LEU A 112 51.26 2.25 -8.03
N GLU A 113 51.81 1.95 -6.86
CA GLU A 113 52.31 0.62 -6.50
C GLU A 113 51.21 -0.45 -6.64
N ARG A 114 50.00 -0.17 -6.16
CA ARG A 114 48.89 -1.11 -6.26
C ARG A 114 48.44 -1.33 -7.70
N LEU A 115 48.39 -0.26 -8.51
CA LEU A 115 48.11 -0.38 -9.93
C LEU A 115 49.17 -1.19 -10.68
N GLN A 116 50.44 -1.04 -10.33
CA GLN A 116 51.53 -1.83 -10.92
C GLN A 116 51.43 -3.31 -10.53
N GLN A 117 51.01 -3.61 -9.29
CA GLN A 117 50.89 -4.97 -8.78
C GLN A 117 49.65 -5.71 -9.32
N HIS A 118 48.51 -5.04 -9.45
CA HIS A 118 47.22 -5.70 -9.72
C HIS A 118 46.54 -5.26 -11.03
N GLY A 119 47.01 -4.19 -11.66
CA GLY A 119 46.41 -3.63 -12.87
C GLY A 119 44.98 -3.10 -12.65
N LEU A 120 44.23 -2.90 -13.75
CA LEU A 120 42.86 -2.35 -13.68
C LEU A 120 41.80 -3.39 -13.28
N HIS A 121 42.09 -4.66 -13.54
CA HIS A 121 41.16 -5.77 -13.30
C HIS A 121 41.37 -6.46 -11.93
N GLY A 122 42.46 -6.15 -11.23
CA GLY A 122 42.70 -6.63 -9.86
C GLY A 122 42.27 -5.62 -8.79
N PRO A 123 42.46 -5.95 -7.49
CA PRO A 123 42.02 -5.15 -6.35
C PRO A 123 42.87 -3.87 -6.20
N SER A 124 42.59 -2.88 -7.05
CA SER A 124 43.40 -1.67 -7.18
C SER A 124 42.71 -0.41 -6.70
N PHE A 125 41.38 -0.34 -6.77
CA PHE A 125 40.63 0.90 -6.59
C PHE A 125 39.73 0.82 -5.36
N ARG A 126 39.65 1.91 -4.61
CA ARG A 126 38.69 2.05 -3.51
C ARG A 126 37.76 3.22 -3.80
N ARG A 127 36.45 2.97 -3.85
CA ARG A 127 35.45 4.04 -3.98
C ARG A 127 35.15 4.64 -2.62
N VAL A 128 35.28 5.96 -2.52
CA VAL A 128 35.18 6.68 -1.24
C VAL A 128 33.76 6.61 -0.66
N ALA A 129 32.75 6.68 -1.52
CA ALA A 129 31.37 6.91 -1.11
C ALA A 129 30.64 5.70 -0.50
N GLN A 130 31.17 4.49 -0.69
CA GLN A 130 30.43 3.25 -0.43
C GLN A 130 30.73 2.60 0.92
N GLY A 131 31.65 3.16 1.72
CA GLY A 131 32.02 2.57 3.02
C GLY A 131 32.65 1.17 2.91
N ARG A 132 32.93 0.70 1.69
CA ARG A 132 33.67 -0.52 1.39
C ARG A 132 35.13 -0.22 1.69
N GLY A 133 35.62 -0.67 2.83
CA GLY A 133 37.01 -0.43 3.25
C GLY A 133 38.06 -1.02 2.29
N GLU A 134 37.63 -1.95 1.43
CA GLU A 134 38.47 -2.78 0.56
C GLU A 134 38.79 -2.15 -0.79
N PHE A 135 39.87 -2.65 -1.40
CA PHE A 135 40.22 -2.35 -2.79
C PHE A 135 39.59 -3.38 -3.73
N GLU A 136 39.02 -2.91 -4.82
CA GLU A 136 38.25 -3.68 -5.81
C GLU A 136 38.79 -3.42 -7.23
N PRO A 137 38.45 -4.29 -8.21
CA PRO A 137 38.60 -3.99 -9.63
C PRO A 137 37.89 -2.70 -10.04
N LEU A 138 38.40 -1.99 -11.04
CA LEU A 138 37.90 -0.66 -11.42
C LEU A 138 36.38 -0.64 -11.68
N LEU A 139 35.88 -1.59 -12.48
CA LEU A 139 34.44 -1.64 -12.81
C LEU A 139 33.57 -1.92 -11.58
N GLN A 140 34.06 -2.78 -10.67
CA GLN A 140 33.35 -3.07 -9.42
C GLN A 140 33.32 -1.85 -8.50
N ALA A 141 34.47 -1.18 -8.34
CA ALA A 141 34.56 0.06 -7.56
C ALA A 141 33.62 1.15 -8.09
N LEU A 142 33.38 1.21 -9.40
CA LEU A 142 32.48 2.18 -10.02
C LEU A 142 30.99 1.79 -9.95
N THR A 143 30.66 0.55 -9.63
CA THR A 143 29.26 0.09 -9.57
C THR A 143 28.56 0.63 -8.33
N ASP A 144 27.41 1.30 -8.50
CA ASP A 144 26.61 1.80 -7.38
C ASP A 144 25.99 0.66 -6.57
N THR A 145 26.05 0.78 -5.25
CA THR A 145 25.51 -0.22 -4.33
C THR A 145 24.56 0.43 -3.33
N HIS A 146 23.67 -0.37 -2.74
CA HIS A 146 22.52 0.13 -1.96
C HIS A 146 21.67 1.13 -2.76
N THR A 147 21.45 0.87 -4.05
CA THR A 147 20.68 1.76 -4.92
C THR A 147 19.20 1.77 -4.56
N LYS A 148 18.50 2.84 -4.95
CA LYS A 148 17.04 2.95 -4.83
C LYS A 148 16.31 1.76 -5.46
N ALA A 149 16.79 1.27 -6.61
CA ALA A 149 16.24 0.11 -7.29
C ALA A 149 16.37 -1.17 -6.43
N ALA A 150 17.55 -1.42 -5.87
CA ALA A 150 17.79 -2.56 -4.99
C ALA A 150 16.95 -2.50 -3.70
N TYR A 151 16.72 -1.29 -3.16
CA TYR A 151 15.79 -1.10 -2.04
C TYR A 151 14.36 -1.46 -2.42
N TRP A 152 13.83 -0.93 -3.53
CA TRP A 152 12.45 -1.24 -3.95
C TRP A 152 12.23 -2.71 -4.30
N GLN A 153 13.26 -3.42 -4.75
CA GLN A 153 13.20 -4.88 -4.94
C GLN A 153 12.97 -5.63 -3.62
N ARG A 154 13.52 -5.14 -2.50
CA ARG A 154 13.28 -5.70 -1.16
C ARG A 154 11.98 -5.20 -0.54
N GLU A 155 11.65 -3.93 -0.73
CA GLU A 155 10.52 -3.26 -0.08
C GLU A 155 9.16 -3.68 -0.66
N ARG A 156 9.07 -3.87 -1.98
CA ARG A 156 7.82 -4.31 -2.63
C ARG A 156 7.23 -5.60 -2.04
N PRO A 157 8.00 -6.71 -1.90
CA PRO A 157 7.45 -7.92 -1.30
C PRO A 157 7.10 -7.74 0.18
N ARG A 158 7.86 -6.93 0.95
CA ARG A 158 7.51 -6.60 2.35
C ARG A 158 6.15 -5.92 2.44
N ARG A 159 5.91 -4.91 1.60
CA ARG A 159 4.62 -4.21 1.55
C ARG A 159 3.47 -5.12 1.12
N ALA A 160 3.68 -5.93 0.09
CA ALA A 160 2.67 -6.89 -0.36
C ALA A 160 2.31 -7.91 0.74
N ALA A 161 3.31 -8.42 1.48
CA ALA A 161 3.08 -9.32 2.60
C ALA A 161 2.34 -8.63 3.77
N ALA A 162 2.70 -7.39 4.09
CA ALA A 162 2.02 -6.61 5.13
C ALA A 162 0.57 -6.30 4.76
N GLU A 163 0.30 -5.96 3.49
CA GLU A 163 -1.04 -5.73 2.98
C GLU A 163 -1.88 -7.01 3.00
N ALA A 164 -1.32 -8.13 2.51
CA ALA A 164 -1.97 -9.44 2.57
C ALA A 164 -2.31 -9.85 4.01
N ARG A 165 -1.41 -9.57 4.97
CA ARG A 165 -1.68 -9.80 6.40
C ARG A 165 -2.84 -8.94 6.91
N ARG A 166 -2.86 -7.65 6.60
CA ARG A 166 -3.95 -6.74 6.98
C ARG A 166 -5.28 -7.13 6.34
N GLU A 167 -5.25 -7.64 5.11
CA GLU A 167 -6.45 -8.16 4.44
C GLU A 167 -6.94 -9.46 5.08
N ALA A 168 -6.04 -10.39 5.40
CA ALA A 168 -6.38 -11.61 6.12
C ALA A 168 -6.96 -11.31 7.51
N GLU A 169 -6.40 -10.34 8.25
CA GLU A 169 -6.92 -9.89 9.54
C GLU A 169 -8.32 -9.26 9.39
N ARG A 170 -8.54 -8.43 8.36
CA ARG A 170 -9.88 -7.87 8.06
C ARG A 170 -10.88 -8.95 7.65
N ALA A 171 -10.47 -9.93 6.85
CA ALA A 171 -11.32 -11.05 6.47
C ALA A 171 -11.69 -11.91 7.69
N ALA A 172 -10.71 -12.21 8.55
CA ALA A 172 -10.93 -12.94 9.79
C ALA A 172 -11.88 -12.20 10.75
N GLN A 173 -11.92 -10.88 10.74
CA GLN A 173 -12.89 -10.08 11.50
C GLN A 173 -14.28 -10.04 10.84
N ARG A 174 -14.37 -10.13 9.51
CA ARG A 174 -15.65 -10.15 8.78
C ARG A 174 -16.40 -11.47 8.93
N VAL A 175 -15.70 -12.60 8.95
CA VAL A 175 -16.32 -13.93 9.07
C VAL A 175 -17.24 -14.04 10.30
N PRO A 176 -16.82 -13.69 11.53
CA PRO A 176 -17.70 -13.78 12.70
C PRO A 176 -18.85 -12.78 12.68
N LEU A 177 -18.65 -11.56 12.17
CA LEU A 177 -19.74 -10.58 12.02
C LEU A 177 -20.78 -11.06 11.01
N GLN A 178 -20.32 -11.61 9.90
CA GLN A 178 -21.22 -12.18 8.90
C GLN A 178 -21.96 -13.37 9.48
N GLN A 179 -21.29 -14.27 10.21
CA GLN A 179 -21.93 -15.42 10.85
C GLN A 179 -22.98 -15.00 11.89
N GLN A 180 -22.71 -13.99 12.71
CA GLN A 180 -23.70 -13.41 13.62
C GLN A 180 -24.93 -12.90 12.86
N GLN A 181 -24.73 -12.22 11.74
CA GLN A 181 -25.83 -11.73 10.93
C GLN A 181 -26.67 -12.88 10.35
N TRP A 182 -26.05 -13.96 9.86
CA TRP A 182 -26.80 -15.15 9.42
C TRP A 182 -27.57 -15.81 10.57
N ASP A 183 -26.96 -15.89 11.76
CA ASP A 183 -27.60 -16.46 12.95
C ASP A 183 -28.78 -15.59 13.44
N GLU A 184 -28.74 -14.27 13.22
CA GLU A 184 -29.83 -13.32 13.48
C GLU A 184 -30.95 -13.46 12.44
N ASP A 185 -30.61 -13.47 11.14
CA ASP A 185 -31.58 -13.66 10.06
C ASP A 185 -32.32 -15.02 10.21
N ASP A 186 -31.60 -16.10 10.55
CA ASP A 186 -32.20 -17.42 10.82
C ASP A 186 -33.10 -17.43 12.08
N GLN A 187 -32.85 -16.55 13.05
CA GLN A 187 -33.69 -16.38 14.23
C GLN A 187 -34.96 -15.61 13.88
N ASP A 188 -34.87 -14.51 13.13
CA ASP A 188 -36.01 -13.74 12.67
C ASP A 188 -36.96 -14.63 11.84
N ASP A 189 -36.42 -15.45 10.92
CA ASP A 189 -37.21 -16.41 10.13
C ASP A 189 -37.90 -17.48 11.01
N GLN A 190 -37.27 -17.90 12.11
CA GLN A 190 -37.86 -18.84 13.08
C GLN A 190 -38.91 -18.20 13.96
N ASP A 191 -38.71 -16.93 14.34
CA ASP A 191 -39.65 -16.16 15.15
C ASP A 191 -40.90 -15.79 14.34
N GLU A 192 -40.76 -15.44 13.06
CA GLU A 192 -41.89 -15.27 12.13
C GLU A 192 -42.71 -16.56 11.98
N GLN A 193 -42.05 -17.71 11.85
CA GLN A 193 -42.73 -19.02 11.79
C GLN A 193 -43.38 -19.44 13.12
N GLN A 194 -42.83 -19.03 14.26
CA GLN A 194 -43.43 -19.30 15.58
C GLN A 194 -44.58 -18.34 15.90
N GLU A 195 -44.56 -17.12 15.36
CA GLU A 195 -45.70 -16.21 15.39
C GLU A 195 -46.87 -16.71 14.55
N GLU A 196 -46.69 -17.67 13.62
CA GLU A 196 -47.81 -18.40 12.99
C GLU A 196 -48.52 -19.33 13.99
N VAL A 197 -49.23 -18.74 14.95
CA VAL A 197 -50.05 -19.45 15.92
C VAL A 197 -51.21 -20.12 15.18
N GLN A 198 -51.25 -21.46 15.19
CA GLN A 198 -52.37 -22.19 14.59
C GLN A 198 -53.65 -22.05 15.41
N CYS A 199 -54.77 -21.89 14.72
CA CYS A 199 -56.08 -21.78 15.36
C CYS A 199 -56.41 -23.05 16.15
N ALA A 200 -56.77 -22.91 17.44
CA ALA A 200 -57.07 -24.04 18.33
C ALA A 200 -58.37 -24.82 17.99
N THR A 201 -58.98 -24.57 16.83
CA THR A 201 -60.16 -25.31 16.39
C THR A 201 -59.72 -26.59 15.67
N PRO A 202 -60.15 -27.78 16.10
CA PRO A 202 -59.89 -29.02 15.37
C PRO A 202 -60.36 -28.88 13.91
N ASP A 203 -59.52 -29.32 12.97
CA ASP A 203 -59.73 -29.22 11.51
C ASP A 203 -59.66 -27.81 10.89
N CYS A 204 -59.23 -26.79 11.65
CA CYS A 204 -58.95 -25.46 11.11
C CYS A 204 -57.45 -25.27 10.86
N SER A 205 -57.05 -25.20 9.59
CA SER A 205 -55.64 -24.98 9.19
C SER A 205 -55.27 -23.50 9.01
N ILE A 206 -56.15 -22.58 9.41
CA ILE A 206 -55.97 -21.14 9.24
C ILE A 206 -55.16 -20.58 10.43
N PRO A 207 -54.06 -19.85 10.19
CA PRO A 207 -53.31 -19.20 11.26
C PRO A 207 -54.14 -18.12 11.96
N VAL A 208 -53.92 -17.93 13.26
CA VAL A 208 -54.67 -16.97 14.10
C VAL A 208 -54.38 -15.52 13.69
N ASN A 209 -53.23 -15.29 13.05
CA ASN A 209 -52.69 -13.97 12.74
C ASN A 209 -52.97 -13.53 11.30
N GLU A 210 -53.63 -14.36 10.48
CA GLU A 210 -54.04 -13.97 9.14
C GLU A 210 -55.05 -12.81 9.22
N PRO A 211 -54.84 -11.68 8.51
CA PRO A 211 -55.74 -10.55 8.55
C PRO A 211 -57.14 -10.96 8.05
N ALA A 212 -58.17 -10.45 8.74
CA ALA A 212 -59.57 -10.83 8.55
C ALA A 212 -60.12 -10.58 7.13
N ASP A 213 -59.42 -9.77 6.32
CA ASP A 213 -59.80 -9.41 4.95
C ASP A 213 -58.55 -8.90 4.18
N PRO A 214 -58.24 -9.42 2.98
CA PRO A 214 -57.17 -8.86 2.14
C PRO A 214 -57.40 -7.39 1.72
N TYR A 215 -58.56 -6.78 2.00
CA TYR A 215 -58.85 -5.36 1.79
C TYR A 215 -58.85 -4.51 3.07
N ALA A 216 -58.44 -5.05 4.23
CA ALA A 216 -58.48 -4.33 5.50
C ALA A 216 -57.41 -3.22 5.65
N GLU A 217 -56.34 -3.23 4.85
CA GLU A 217 -55.25 -2.24 4.95
C GLU A 217 -55.71 -0.80 4.64
N GLU A 218 -56.75 -0.59 3.84
CA GLU A 218 -57.25 0.76 3.50
C GLU A 218 -57.98 1.47 4.65
N ILE A 219 -58.36 0.75 5.72
CA ILE A 219 -59.21 1.30 6.80
C ILE A 219 -58.41 1.54 8.11
N GLY A 220 -57.12 1.22 8.14
CA GLY A 220 -56.22 1.58 9.25
C GLY A 220 -56.53 0.91 10.60
N VAL A 221 -57.18 -0.26 10.61
CA VAL A 221 -57.48 -1.01 11.85
C VAL A 221 -56.87 -2.41 11.76
N ALA A 222 -55.54 -2.48 11.83
CA ALA A 222 -54.84 -3.71 12.17
C ALA A 222 -54.67 -3.77 13.69
N VAL A 223 -55.70 -4.24 14.40
CA VAL A 223 -55.56 -4.58 15.83
C VAL A 223 -55.55 -6.11 15.91
N PRO A 224 -54.44 -6.74 16.34
CA PRO A 224 -54.42 -8.19 16.53
C PRO A 224 -55.47 -8.58 17.58
N PRO A 225 -56.14 -9.73 17.42
CA PRO A 225 -57.25 -10.10 18.29
C PRO A 225 -56.81 -10.38 19.73
N GLU A 226 -57.49 -9.77 20.73
CA GLU A 226 -57.15 -9.81 22.17
C GLU A 226 -57.01 -11.21 22.81
N ASP A 227 -57.49 -12.27 22.16
CA ASP A 227 -57.55 -13.61 22.75
C ASP A 227 -56.42 -14.55 22.31
N GLY A 228 -55.69 -14.25 21.22
CA GLY A 228 -54.56 -15.04 20.71
C GLY A 228 -54.79 -16.52 20.33
N VAL A 229 -56.03 -17.04 20.44
CA VAL A 229 -56.28 -18.52 20.42
C VAL A 229 -57.08 -19.01 19.20
N TYR A 230 -57.87 -18.16 18.55
CA TYR A 230 -58.75 -18.56 17.44
C TYR A 230 -58.70 -17.58 16.27
N CYS A 231 -58.65 -18.08 15.03
CA CYS A 231 -58.75 -17.27 13.82
C CYS A 231 -60.14 -16.60 13.70
N TRP A 232 -60.21 -15.56 12.88
CA TRP A 232 -61.42 -14.73 12.72
C TRP A 232 -62.66 -15.55 12.32
N SER A 233 -62.53 -16.47 11.35
CA SER A 233 -63.63 -17.32 10.87
C SER A 233 -64.15 -18.28 11.96
N CYS A 234 -63.25 -18.89 12.72
CA CYS A 234 -63.65 -19.79 13.81
C CYS A 234 -64.30 -19.03 14.97
N ARG A 235 -63.85 -17.81 15.25
CA ARG A 235 -64.47 -16.92 16.24
C ARG A 235 -65.91 -16.56 15.86
N GLN A 236 -66.16 -16.20 14.60
CA GLN A 236 -67.52 -15.92 14.13
C GLN A 236 -68.45 -17.13 14.32
N ASN A 237 -67.96 -18.32 13.97
CA ASN A 237 -68.71 -19.57 14.13
C ASN A 237 -68.97 -19.90 15.60
N GLN A 238 -68.00 -19.72 16.50
CA GLN A 238 -68.23 -19.88 17.95
C GLN A 238 -69.23 -18.87 18.50
N ALA A 239 -69.11 -17.59 18.11
CA ALA A 239 -70.03 -16.54 18.53
C ALA A 239 -71.46 -16.84 18.05
N ALA A 240 -71.63 -17.34 16.82
CA ALA A 240 -72.91 -17.77 16.28
C ALA A 240 -73.48 -18.99 17.04
N ARG A 241 -72.66 -20.02 17.31
CA ARG A 241 -73.06 -21.21 18.11
C ARG A 241 -73.50 -20.81 19.53
N ASN A 242 -72.76 -19.92 20.19
CA ASN A 242 -73.08 -19.43 21.53
C ASN A 242 -74.37 -18.59 21.56
N ARG A 243 -74.65 -17.81 20.51
CA ARG A 243 -75.95 -17.10 20.36
C ARG A 243 -77.11 -18.09 20.15
N GLY A 244 -76.91 -19.14 19.35
CA GLY A 244 -77.91 -20.20 19.14
C GLY A 244 -78.28 -20.95 20.42
N LEU A 245 -77.29 -21.33 21.25
CA LEU A 245 -77.51 -21.99 22.54
C LEU A 245 -78.24 -21.09 23.56
N ARG A 246 -77.98 -19.77 23.55
CA ARG A 246 -78.73 -18.80 24.37
C ARG A 246 -80.18 -18.63 23.89
N GLY A 247 -80.44 -18.76 22.59
CA GLY A 247 -81.79 -18.79 22.01
C GLY A 247 -82.59 -20.04 22.43
N ALA A 248 -81.96 -21.22 22.39
CA ALA A 248 -82.58 -22.48 22.79
C ALA A 248 -82.98 -22.52 24.29
N ARG A 249 -82.14 -21.94 25.17
CA ARG A 249 -82.48 -21.81 26.61
C ARG A 249 -83.68 -20.89 26.90
N ARG A 250 -84.00 -19.95 26.01
CA ARG A 250 -85.19 -19.08 26.14
C ARG A 250 -86.48 -19.73 25.63
N GLY A 251 -86.39 -20.63 24.65
CA GLY A 251 -87.54 -21.36 24.10
C GLY A 251 -88.13 -22.41 25.05
N LEU A 252 -87.28 -23.10 25.82
CA LEU A 252 -87.69 -24.18 26.74
C LEU A 252 -88.44 -23.72 28.00
N ARG A 253 -88.47 -22.41 28.31
CA ARG A 253 -89.21 -21.86 29.47
C ARG A 253 -90.68 -21.52 29.17
N ARG A 254 -91.16 -21.62 27.93
CA ARG A 254 -92.52 -21.18 27.54
C ARG A 254 -93.58 -22.28 27.40
N GLN A 255 -93.27 -23.56 27.61
CA GLN A 255 -94.20 -24.68 27.33
C GLN A 255 -94.66 -25.52 28.54
N ARG A 256 -94.63 -25.00 29.77
CA ARG A 256 -95.25 -25.67 30.93
C ARG A 256 -96.17 -24.74 31.72
N VAL A 257 -97.28 -24.33 31.13
CA VAL A 257 -98.49 -23.92 31.85
C VAL A 257 -99.68 -24.34 30.99
N LEU A 258 -100.39 -25.37 31.46
CA LEU A 258 -101.83 -25.67 31.37
C LEU A 258 -102.02 -27.19 31.54
#